data_AF-A0A7X7RH05-F1
#
_entry.id   AF-A0A7X7RH05-F1
#
_cell.length_a   1.000
_cell.length_b   1.000
_cell.length_c   1.000
_cell.angle_alpha   90.00
_cell.angle_beta   90.00
_cell.angle_gamma   90.00
#
_symmetry.space_group_name_H-M   'P 1'
#
loop_
_entity.id
_entity.type
_entity.pdbx_description
1 polymer ?
#
loop_
_entity_poly.entity_id
_entity_poly.type
_entity_poly.pdbx_seq_one_letter_code
_entity_poly.pdbx_strand_id
1 'polypeptide(L)'
;MVGSETPFFLTRGVILLPQDIMTGNWLQMASAARLTTIATHITPSQVTSFIRTPLCRCPQCKDLTDSEQTLILENALIKALRRLDPKATLAHLAYLNTLKAPVQIKPEPGIFLAYAPIRRRHDEPLRCREKDGDDPNTSHAAMLEALAGNLGVFGSEDAQVLEYWLDVSRFASWKREKTIAIPWHQHVFEQDLGTYASFGIRHITRFACWGDGDYITRFGEPPVQAYGEALWKF
;
A
#
# COMPACT_ATOMS: atom_id res chain seq x y z
N MET A 1 -28.14 31.90 8.31
CA MET A 1 -26.96 31.08 8.64
C MET A 1 -26.71 30.17 7.47
N VAL A 2 -25.68 30.44 6.67
CA VAL A 2 -25.26 29.59 5.56
C VAL A 2 -24.64 28.35 6.20
N GLY A 3 -25.35 27.22 6.14
CA GLY A 3 -24.84 25.94 6.64
C GLY A 3 -23.54 25.59 5.92
N SER A 4 -22.51 25.19 6.65
CA SER A 4 -21.22 24.82 6.09
C SER A 4 -21.38 23.80 4.97
N GLU A 5 -20.89 24.11 3.76
CA GLU A 5 -20.94 23.26 2.56
C GLU A 5 -20.09 21.97 2.66
N THR A 6 -19.70 21.57 3.87
CA THR A 6 -18.90 20.36 4.07
C THR A 6 -19.84 19.15 4.15
N PRO A 7 -19.77 18.20 3.20
CA PRO A 7 -20.58 16.99 3.24
C PRO A 7 -20.23 16.16 4.48
N PHE A 8 -21.22 15.47 5.06
CA PHE A 8 -21.02 14.58 6.22
C PHE A 8 -19.98 13.47 5.93
N PHE A 9 -20.03 12.89 4.73
CA PHE A 9 -19.03 11.91 4.27
C PHE A 9 -17.93 12.61 3.47
N LEU A 10 -16.71 12.61 4.02
CA LEU A 10 -15.53 13.17 3.36
C LEU A 10 -15.02 12.27 2.23
N THR A 11 -15.13 10.96 2.40
CA THR A 11 -14.84 9.96 1.38
C THR A 11 -16.13 9.53 0.69
N ARG A 12 -16.28 9.90 -0.58
CA ARG A 12 -17.40 9.53 -1.45
C ARG A 12 -16.83 8.70 -2.59
N GLY A 13 -16.66 7.40 -2.34
CA GLY A 13 -15.92 6.51 -3.22
C GLY A 13 -16.79 5.66 -4.13
N VAL A 14 -16.25 5.26 -5.28
CA VAL A 14 -16.77 4.17 -6.11
C VAL A 14 -15.66 3.17 -6.40
N ILE A 15 -16.03 1.90 -6.53
CA ILE A 15 -15.11 0.82 -6.90
C ILE A 15 -15.47 0.35 -8.31
N LEU A 16 -14.49 0.31 -9.22
CA LEU A 16 -14.68 -0.01 -10.64
C LEU A 16 -13.76 -1.15 -11.07
N LEU A 17 -14.12 -1.92 -12.10
CA LEU A 17 -13.13 -2.79 -12.73
C LEU A 17 -12.14 -1.94 -13.55
N PRO A 18 -10.87 -2.33 -13.67
CA PRO A 18 -9.93 -1.64 -14.56
C PRO A 18 -10.47 -1.47 -15.98
N GLN A 19 -11.17 -2.49 -16.50
CA GLN A 19 -11.80 -2.44 -17.81
C GLN A 19 -12.82 -1.30 -17.92
N ASP A 20 -13.63 -1.08 -16.89
CA ASP A 20 -14.65 -0.02 -16.88
C ASP A 20 -14.01 1.36 -16.91
N ILE A 21 -12.90 1.54 -16.19
CA ILE A 21 -12.12 2.79 -16.22
C ILE A 21 -11.53 3.02 -17.63
N MET A 22 -11.05 1.96 -18.29
CA MET A 22 -10.41 2.06 -19.60
C MET A 22 -11.39 2.31 -20.75
N THR A 23 -12.61 1.78 -20.67
CA THR A 23 -13.60 1.85 -21.78
C THR A 23 -14.71 2.87 -21.54
N GLY A 24 -14.97 3.24 -20.28
CA GLY A 24 -16.02 4.18 -19.89
C GLY A 24 -15.50 5.59 -19.59
N ASN A 25 -16.41 6.55 -19.49
CA ASN A 25 -16.15 7.94 -19.07
C ASN A 25 -16.27 8.12 -17.54
N TRP A 26 -15.87 7.09 -16.77
CA TRP A 26 -16.07 7.04 -15.33
C TRP A 26 -15.39 8.19 -14.59
N LEU A 27 -14.23 8.65 -15.07
CA LEU A 27 -13.53 9.77 -14.46
C LEU A 27 -14.35 11.06 -14.53
N GLN A 28 -14.97 11.33 -15.68
CA GLN A 28 -15.85 12.49 -15.87
C GLN A 28 -17.13 12.34 -15.03
N MET A 29 -17.74 11.16 -15.02
CA MET A 29 -18.95 10.90 -14.25
C MET A 29 -18.70 11.03 -12.73
N ALA A 30 -17.60 10.46 -12.23
CA ALA A 30 -17.22 10.54 -10.83
C ALA A 30 -16.94 11.98 -10.39
N SER A 31 -16.22 12.76 -11.21
CA SER A 31 -15.98 14.18 -10.97
C SER A 31 -17.29 14.98 -10.93
N ALA A 32 -18.17 14.80 -11.93
CA ALA A 32 -19.47 15.47 -11.98
C ALA A 32 -20.38 15.11 -10.78
N ALA A 33 -20.29 13.87 -10.30
CA ALA A 33 -21.01 13.38 -9.12
C ALA A 33 -20.36 13.75 -7.78
N ARG A 34 -19.26 14.51 -7.77
CA ARG A 34 -18.50 14.90 -6.57
C ARG A 34 -18.00 13.70 -5.76
N LEU A 35 -17.68 12.58 -6.43
CA LEU A 35 -16.96 11.47 -5.82
C LEU A 35 -15.50 11.89 -5.58
N THR A 36 -14.94 11.47 -4.45
CA THR A 36 -13.58 11.84 -4.01
C THR A 36 -12.59 10.69 -4.17
N THR A 37 -13.07 9.48 -4.49
CA THR A 37 -12.22 8.29 -4.53
C THR A 37 -12.73 7.34 -5.60
N ILE A 38 -11.83 6.87 -6.45
CA ILE A 38 -12.07 5.73 -7.33
C ILE A 38 -11.06 4.67 -6.95
N ALA A 39 -11.56 3.52 -6.51
CA ALA A 39 -10.74 2.35 -6.29
C ALA A 39 -10.98 1.33 -7.42
N THR A 40 -10.01 0.47 -7.67
CA THR A 40 -10.17 -0.64 -8.62
C THR A 40 -10.46 -1.93 -7.88
N HIS A 41 -11.47 -2.66 -8.33
CA HIS A 41 -11.67 -4.06 -7.97
C HIS A 41 -11.13 -4.92 -9.11
N ILE A 42 -10.28 -5.89 -8.79
CA ILE A 42 -9.72 -6.81 -9.78
C ILE A 42 -10.07 -8.23 -9.36
N THR A 43 -10.72 -8.98 -10.24
CA THR A 43 -11.04 -10.38 -9.96
C THR A 43 -9.78 -11.27 -10.10
N PRO A 44 -9.66 -12.39 -9.36
CA PRO A 44 -8.50 -13.28 -9.46
C PRO A 44 -8.17 -13.75 -10.88
N SER A 45 -9.16 -13.92 -11.76
CA SER A 45 -8.94 -14.29 -13.17
C SER A 45 -8.32 -13.15 -13.97
N GLN A 46 -8.78 -11.91 -13.80
CA GLN A 46 -8.16 -10.71 -14.40
C GLN A 46 -6.75 -10.46 -13.87
N VAL A 47 -6.56 -10.68 -12.57
CA VAL A 47 -5.23 -10.69 -11.94
C VAL A 47 -4.33 -11.74 -12.60
N THR A 48 -4.85 -12.94 -12.91
CA THR A 48 -4.05 -14.02 -13.52
C THR A 48 -3.54 -13.65 -14.91
N SER A 49 -4.33 -12.94 -15.73
CA SER A 49 -3.86 -12.43 -17.03
C SER A 49 -2.79 -11.33 -16.90
N PHE A 50 -2.83 -10.55 -15.81
CA PHE A 50 -1.91 -9.42 -15.59
C PHE A 50 -0.63 -9.84 -14.85
N ILE A 51 -0.74 -10.62 -13.77
CA ILE A 51 0.38 -11.17 -12.97
C ILE A 51 1.29 -12.06 -13.82
N ARG A 52 0.75 -12.74 -14.85
CA ARG A 52 1.57 -13.56 -15.76
C ARG A 52 2.26 -12.76 -16.85
N THR A 53 1.91 -11.49 -17.02
CA THR A 53 2.58 -10.63 -18.01
C THR A 53 3.78 -10.02 -17.32
N PRO A 54 5.02 -10.46 -17.62
CA PRO A 54 6.19 -9.77 -17.11
C PRO A 54 6.16 -8.32 -17.60
N LEU A 55 6.68 -7.40 -16.79
CA LEU A 55 6.90 -6.03 -17.22
C LEU A 55 7.69 -5.99 -18.54
N CYS A 56 7.49 -4.94 -19.31
CA CYS A 56 8.01 -4.84 -20.66
C CYS A 56 9.54 -4.99 -20.67
N ARG A 57 10.05 -5.86 -21.53
CA ARG A 57 11.49 -6.07 -21.74
C ARG A 57 11.93 -5.72 -23.16
N CYS A 58 11.18 -4.85 -23.85
CA CYS A 58 11.59 -4.36 -25.17
C CYS A 58 12.91 -3.56 -25.08
N PRO A 59 13.59 -3.29 -26.21
CA PRO A 59 14.85 -2.55 -26.21
C PRO A 59 14.82 -1.19 -25.49
N GLN A 60 13.63 -0.56 -25.38
CA GLN A 60 13.43 0.71 -24.68
C GLN A 60 13.22 0.55 -23.16
N CYS A 61 12.72 -0.61 -22.71
CA CYS A 61 12.38 -0.85 -21.30
C CYS A 61 13.37 -1.77 -20.57
N LYS A 62 14.31 -2.41 -21.29
CA LYS A 62 15.26 -3.37 -20.73
C LYS A 62 16.13 -2.80 -19.59
N ASP A 63 16.42 -1.50 -19.64
CA ASP A 63 17.26 -0.79 -18.66
C ASP A 63 16.41 -0.08 -17.59
N LEU A 64 15.09 -0.28 -17.59
CA LEU A 64 14.17 0.23 -16.58
C LEU A 64 13.86 -0.85 -15.54
N THR A 65 13.94 -0.45 -14.28
CA THR A 65 13.46 -1.20 -13.12
C THR A 65 11.93 -1.36 -13.16
N ASP A 66 11.44 -2.33 -12.39
CA ASP A 66 10.01 -2.60 -12.30
C ASP A 66 9.23 -1.38 -11.74
N SER A 67 9.82 -0.66 -10.78
CA SER A 67 9.27 0.59 -10.23
C SER A 67 9.21 1.71 -11.27
N GLU A 68 10.22 1.84 -12.13
CA GLU A 68 10.26 2.87 -13.18
C GLU A 68 9.22 2.61 -14.27
N GLN A 69 9.04 1.35 -14.69
CA GLN A 69 8.02 1.00 -15.67
C GLN A 69 6.61 1.26 -15.11
N THR A 70 6.39 0.95 -13.83
CA THR A 70 5.14 1.25 -13.13
C THR A 70 4.92 2.76 -13.05
N LEU A 71 5.95 3.53 -12.70
CA LEU A 71 5.86 4.97 -12.57
C LEU A 71 5.62 5.69 -13.91
N ILE A 72 6.10 5.16 -15.03
CA ILE A 72 5.74 5.68 -16.37
C ILE A 72 4.23 5.62 -16.60
N LEU A 73 3.60 4.49 -16.26
CA LEU A 73 2.15 4.34 -16.36
C LEU A 73 1.44 5.29 -15.40
N GLU A 74 1.86 5.33 -14.14
CA GLU A 74 1.26 6.19 -13.12
C GLU A 74 1.36 7.68 -13.48
N ASN A 75 2.49 8.12 -14.03
CA ASN A 75 2.69 9.49 -14.54
C ASN A 75 1.70 9.84 -15.65
N ALA A 76 1.44 8.90 -16.57
CA ALA A 76 0.43 9.10 -17.61
C ALA A 76 -0.99 9.17 -17.01
N LEU A 77 -1.29 8.29 -16.04
CA LEU A 77 -2.58 8.24 -15.36
C LEU A 77 -2.87 9.51 -14.56
N ILE A 78 -1.95 9.97 -13.72
CA ILE A 78 -2.17 11.17 -12.89
C ILE A 78 -2.32 12.42 -13.75
N LYS A 79 -1.61 12.53 -14.88
CA LYS A 79 -1.80 13.62 -15.85
C LYS A 79 -3.20 13.60 -16.45
N ALA A 80 -3.71 12.41 -16.80
CA ALA A 80 -5.06 12.26 -17.33
C ALA A 80 -6.12 12.61 -16.27
N LEU A 81 -5.95 12.10 -15.05
CA LEU A 81 -6.83 12.39 -13.90
C LEU A 81 -6.88 13.89 -13.59
N ARG A 82 -5.72 14.56 -13.57
CA ARG A 82 -5.62 15.98 -13.23
C ARG A 82 -6.15 16.95 -14.28
N ARG A 83 -6.39 16.50 -15.51
CA ARG A 83 -7.17 17.27 -16.49
C ARG A 83 -8.64 17.40 -16.07
N LEU A 84 -9.16 16.46 -15.27
CA LEU A 84 -10.55 16.41 -14.84
C LEU A 84 -10.73 16.86 -13.39
N ASP A 85 -9.78 16.53 -12.53
CA ASP A 85 -9.72 16.99 -11.14
C ASP A 85 -8.27 17.38 -10.78
N PRO A 86 -7.94 18.68 -10.74
CA PRO A 86 -6.60 19.15 -10.40
C PRO A 86 -6.08 18.68 -9.04
N LYS A 87 -6.96 18.22 -8.13
CA LYS A 87 -6.59 17.71 -6.79
C LYS A 87 -6.42 16.19 -6.75
N ALA A 88 -6.63 15.47 -7.86
CA ALA A 88 -6.47 14.03 -7.89
C ALA A 88 -5.06 13.62 -7.42
N THR A 89 -5.02 12.52 -6.65
CA THR A 89 -3.79 11.86 -6.20
C THR A 89 -3.78 10.39 -6.62
N LEU A 90 -2.58 9.80 -6.72
CA LEU A 90 -2.37 8.41 -7.12
C LEU A 90 -1.26 7.80 -6.25
N ALA A 91 -1.47 6.58 -5.76
CA ALA A 91 -0.46 5.87 -5.00
C ALA A 91 0.53 5.15 -5.92
N HIS A 92 1.83 5.34 -5.69
CA HIS A 92 2.88 4.44 -6.17
C HIS A 92 3.08 3.32 -5.16
N LEU A 93 2.71 2.09 -5.52
CA LEU A 93 2.83 0.94 -4.63
C LEU A 93 4.25 0.34 -4.69
N ALA A 94 5.04 0.59 -3.65
CA ALA A 94 6.35 -0.05 -3.43
C ALA A 94 6.15 -1.42 -2.76
N TYR A 95 6.11 -2.48 -3.58
CA TYR A 95 5.71 -3.83 -3.17
C TYR A 95 6.38 -4.91 -4.04
N LEU A 96 6.91 -5.96 -3.40
CA LEU A 96 7.62 -7.04 -4.09
C LEU A 96 8.71 -6.50 -5.05
N ASN A 97 8.52 -6.66 -6.36
CA ASN A 97 9.52 -6.27 -7.34
C ASN A 97 9.64 -4.75 -7.50
N THR A 98 8.63 -3.98 -7.09
CA THR A 98 8.66 -2.51 -7.09
C THR A 98 9.10 -1.93 -5.75
N LEU A 99 9.58 -2.75 -4.81
CA LEU A 99 9.94 -2.28 -3.47
C LEU A 99 11.06 -1.22 -3.52
N LYS A 100 12.05 -1.39 -4.41
CA LYS A 100 13.15 -0.45 -4.58
C LYS A 100 12.67 0.83 -5.26
N ALA A 101 13.20 1.96 -4.83
CA ALA A 101 12.83 3.26 -5.38
C ALA A 101 13.20 3.38 -6.87
N PRO A 102 12.39 4.09 -7.69
CA PRO A 102 12.77 4.42 -9.05
C PRO A 102 13.93 5.42 -9.06
N VAL A 103 14.85 5.28 -10.02
CA VAL A 103 16.08 6.07 -10.07
C VAL A 103 15.99 7.16 -11.13
N GLN A 104 15.72 6.74 -12.37
CA GLN A 104 15.71 7.55 -13.58
C GLN A 104 14.37 8.29 -13.77
N ILE A 105 13.26 7.61 -13.51
CA ILE A 105 11.92 8.18 -13.67
C ILE A 105 11.49 8.87 -12.38
N LYS A 106 10.97 10.09 -12.50
CA LYS A 106 10.49 10.88 -11.36
C LYS A 106 8.96 10.95 -11.33
N PRO A 107 8.36 10.99 -10.14
CA PRO A 107 6.91 11.09 -10.02
C PRO A 107 6.42 12.46 -10.48
N GLU A 108 5.32 12.47 -11.20
CA GLU A 108 4.55 13.67 -11.46
C GLU A 108 3.85 14.15 -10.19
N PRO A 109 3.59 15.46 -10.06
CA PRO A 109 2.83 15.99 -8.93
C PRO A 109 1.51 15.22 -8.75
N GLY A 110 1.21 14.86 -7.50
CA GLY A 110 0.02 14.08 -7.15
C GLY A 110 0.24 12.59 -6.98
N ILE A 111 1.42 12.08 -7.29
CA ILE A 111 1.78 10.72 -6.94
C ILE A 111 2.42 10.70 -5.55
N PHE A 112 1.92 9.85 -4.65
CA PHE A 112 2.46 9.66 -3.31
C PHE A 112 2.91 8.21 -3.10
N LEU A 113 3.81 7.98 -2.15
CA LEU A 113 4.32 6.65 -1.83
C LEU A 113 3.30 5.83 -1.03
N ALA A 114 3.02 4.61 -1.48
CA ALA A 114 2.38 3.55 -0.71
C ALA A 114 3.40 2.42 -0.49
N TYR A 115 3.96 2.30 0.71
CA TYR A 115 5.05 1.36 1.02
C TYR A 115 4.53 0.10 1.73
N ALA A 116 4.78 -1.08 1.16
CA ALA A 116 4.20 -2.35 1.62
C ALA A 116 5.26 -3.49 1.72
N PRO A 117 5.95 -3.66 2.86
CA PRO A 117 7.05 -4.61 3.02
C PRO A 117 6.58 -6.04 3.32
N ILE A 118 5.78 -6.67 2.43
CA ILE A 118 5.10 -7.95 2.72
C ILE A 118 6.03 -9.12 3.12
N ARG A 119 7.28 -9.10 2.64
CA ARG A 119 8.27 -10.16 2.91
C ARG A 119 8.92 -10.04 4.28
N ARG A 120 8.66 -8.97 5.04
CA ARG A 120 9.26 -8.76 6.36
C ARG A 120 8.84 -9.84 7.36
N ARG A 121 9.59 -9.95 8.45
CA ARG A 121 9.17 -10.71 9.62
C ARG A 121 8.50 -9.78 10.64
N HIS A 122 7.59 -10.33 11.45
CA HIS A 122 6.78 -9.58 12.42
C HIS A 122 7.02 -10.01 13.87
N ASP A 123 7.96 -10.94 14.09
CA ASP A 123 8.45 -11.38 15.39
C ASP A 123 9.65 -10.54 15.88
N GLU A 124 10.22 -9.69 15.03
CA GLU A 124 11.25 -8.72 15.38
C GLU A 124 10.90 -7.31 14.88
N PRO A 125 11.29 -6.25 15.61
CA PRO A 125 11.15 -4.86 15.17
C PRO A 125 11.81 -4.61 13.82
N LEU A 126 11.20 -3.76 12.98
CA LEU A 126 11.70 -3.40 11.65
C LEU A 126 13.10 -2.77 11.71
N ARG A 127 13.41 -2.08 12.81
CA ARG A 127 14.73 -1.48 13.04
C ARG A 127 15.83 -2.49 13.38
N CYS A 128 15.49 -3.73 13.70
CA CYS A 128 16.47 -4.76 14.02
C CYS A 128 17.12 -5.27 12.73
N ARG A 129 18.45 -5.40 12.77
CA ARG A 129 19.21 -6.08 11.71
C ARG A 129 19.06 -7.58 11.91
N GLU A 130 18.72 -8.29 10.84
CA GLU A 130 18.70 -9.74 10.87
C GLU A 130 20.09 -10.35 11.01
N LYS A 131 20.12 -11.65 11.33
CA LYS A 131 21.36 -12.43 11.47
C LYS A 131 21.97 -12.72 10.10
N ASP A 132 23.28 -12.97 10.08
CA ASP A 132 23.99 -13.37 8.87
C ASP A 132 23.36 -14.64 8.25
N GLY A 133 23.04 -14.58 6.94
CA GLY A 133 22.48 -15.70 6.17
C GLY A 133 21.03 -15.53 5.71
N ASP A 134 20.31 -14.52 6.21
CA ASP A 134 18.97 -14.20 5.72
C ASP A 134 19.02 -13.61 4.28
N ASP A 135 18.00 -13.89 3.45
CA ASP A 135 17.94 -13.39 2.08
C ASP A 135 18.00 -11.85 2.11
N PRO A 136 19.02 -11.22 1.52
CA PRO A 136 19.18 -9.77 1.52
C PRO A 136 17.95 -9.05 0.95
N ASN A 137 17.22 -9.68 0.02
CA ASN A 137 16.00 -9.13 -0.59
C ASN A 137 14.76 -9.22 0.31
N THR A 138 14.89 -9.85 1.47
CA THR A 138 13.85 -9.96 2.51
C THR A 138 14.27 -9.35 3.84
N SER A 139 15.52 -8.87 3.93
CA SER A 139 16.02 -8.23 5.15
C SER A 139 15.33 -6.90 5.47
N HIS A 140 15.06 -6.66 6.73
CA HIS A 140 14.66 -5.40 7.33
C HIS A 140 15.64 -4.28 6.97
N ALA A 141 16.94 -4.57 6.91
CA ALA A 141 17.94 -3.60 6.49
C ALA A 141 17.70 -3.13 5.04
N ALA A 142 17.50 -4.06 4.10
CA ALA A 142 17.18 -3.70 2.71
C ALA A 142 15.81 -3.04 2.57
N MET A 143 14.83 -3.40 3.41
CA MET A 143 13.53 -2.75 3.46
C MET A 143 13.65 -1.29 3.92
N LEU A 144 14.42 -1.03 4.98
CA LEU A 144 14.67 0.33 5.46
C LEU A 144 15.46 1.15 4.44
N GLU A 145 16.42 0.57 3.75
CA GLU A 145 17.12 1.22 2.64
C GLU A 145 16.16 1.57 1.50
N ALA A 146 15.28 0.63 1.12
CA ALA A 146 14.26 0.86 0.11
C ALA A 146 13.25 1.93 0.55
N LEU A 147 12.84 1.95 1.82
CA LEU A 147 11.97 2.98 2.38
C LEU A 147 12.63 4.35 2.29
N ALA A 148 13.87 4.48 2.78
CA ALA A 148 14.63 5.71 2.71
C ALA A 148 14.79 6.21 1.26
N GLY A 149 15.13 5.31 0.34
CA GLY A 149 15.23 5.61 -1.09
C GLY A 149 13.91 6.12 -1.67
N ASN A 150 12.79 5.47 -1.35
CA ASN A 150 11.48 5.90 -1.84
C ASN A 150 11.09 7.26 -1.25
N LEU A 151 11.30 7.49 0.05
CA LEU A 151 11.02 8.79 0.66
C LEU A 151 11.90 9.90 0.10
N GLY A 152 13.13 9.60 -0.34
CA GLY A 152 13.97 10.54 -1.08
C GLY A 152 13.42 10.93 -2.45
N VAL A 153 12.52 10.12 -3.04
CA VAL A 153 11.88 10.38 -4.33
C VAL A 153 10.50 11.02 -4.18
N PHE A 154 9.67 10.50 -3.27
CA PHE A 154 8.26 10.89 -3.13
C PHE A 154 8.00 11.87 -1.98
N GLY A 155 8.94 12.04 -1.04
CA GLY A 155 8.71 12.76 0.21
C GLY A 155 7.90 11.95 1.22
N SER A 156 7.79 12.46 2.45
CA SER A 156 7.08 11.80 3.56
C SER A 156 5.71 12.39 3.88
N GLU A 157 5.39 13.60 3.40
CA GLU A 157 4.18 14.35 3.75
C GLU A 157 2.89 13.55 3.52
N ASP A 158 2.77 12.97 2.32
CA ASP A 158 1.64 12.15 1.90
C ASP A 158 1.97 10.66 1.83
N ALA A 159 3.17 10.25 2.27
CA ALA A 159 3.57 8.85 2.22
C ALA A 159 2.73 8.00 3.19
N GLN A 160 2.33 6.83 2.70
CA GLN A 160 1.52 5.88 3.44
C GLN A 160 2.22 4.53 3.57
N VAL A 161 2.19 3.95 4.77
CA VAL A 161 2.61 2.56 5.00
C VAL A 161 1.40 1.65 4.97
N LEU A 162 1.55 0.50 4.30
CA LEU A 162 0.56 -0.58 4.24
C LEU A 162 1.16 -1.83 4.89
N GLU A 163 0.73 -2.12 6.11
CA GLU A 163 1.31 -3.19 6.95
C GLU A 163 0.37 -4.39 7.17
N TYR A 164 0.91 -5.44 7.78
CA TYR A 164 0.28 -6.76 7.86
C TYR A 164 0.15 -7.32 9.29
N TRP A 165 0.38 -6.50 10.33
CA TRP A 165 0.39 -6.95 11.74
C TRP A 165 -0.86 -7.73 12.18
N LEU A 166 -1.99 -7.51 11.51
CA LEU A 166 -3.28 -8.11 11.84
C LEU A 166 -3.90 -8.88 10.65
N ASP A 167 -3.09 -9.23 9.65
CA ASP A 167 -3.51 -9.99 8.47
C ASP A 167 -3.31 -11.49 8.71
N VAL A 168 -4.39 -12.16 9.15
CA VAL A 168 -4.40 -13.61 9.39
C VAL A 168 -4.11 -14.38 8.10
N SER A 169 -4.57 -13.90 6.95
CA SER A 169 -4.32 -14.56 5.66
C SER A 169 -2.84 -14.62 5.32
N ARG A 170 -2.11 -13.53 5.58
CA ARG A 170 -0.66 -13.47 5.40
C ARG A 170 0.05 -14.45 6.32
N PHE A 171 -0.28 -14.47 7.63
CA PHE A 171 0.33 -15.40 8.58
C PHE A 171 0.01 -16.87 8.27
N ALA A 172 -1.13 -17.14 7.65
CA ALA A 172 -1.53 -18.46 7.16
C ALA A 172 -0.95 -18.81 5.78
N SER A 173 -0.10 -17.96 5.18
CA SER A 173 0.39 -18.13 3.80
C SER A 173 -0.73 -18.32 2.77
N TRP A 174 -1.85 -17.62 2.96
CA TRP A 174 -3.08 -17.71 2.16
C TRP A 174 -3.67 -19.12 2.04
N LYS A 175 -3.45 -19.97 3.06
CA LYS A 175 -4.02 -21.32 3.16
C LYS A 175 -4.95 -21.39 4.37
N ARG A 176 -6.25 -21.50 4.15
CA ARG A 176 -7.27 -21.42 5.22
C ARG A 176 -7.10 -22.52 6.27
N GLU A 177 -6.63 -23.69 5.86
CA GLU A 177 -6.30 -24.81 6.73
C GLU A 177 -5.09 -24.54 7.65
N LYS A 178 -4.28 -23.51 7.34
CA LYS A 178 -3.12 -23.08 8.13
C LYS A 178 -3.40 -21.84 8.99
N THR A 179 -4.65 -21.41 9.13
CA THR A 179 -5.01 -20.26 9.98
C THR A 179 -4.54 -20.48 11.41
N ILE A 180 -3.77 -19.52 11.91
CA ILE A 180 -3.25 -19.43 13.29
C ILE A 180 -3.75 -18.15 13.97
N ALA A 181 -3.66 -18.10 15.29
CA ALA A 181 -3.79 -16.85 16.03
C ALA A 181 -2.74 -15.84 15.54
N ILE A 182 -3.10 -14.56 15.47
CA ILE A 182 -2.17 -13.50 15.09
C ILE A 182 -0.97 -13.53 16.05
N PRO A 183 0.28 -13.67 15.57
CA PRO A 183 1.48 -13.66 16.40
C PRO A 183 1.79 -12.23 16.85
N TRP A 184 0.95 -11.68 17.72
CA TRP A 184 1.02 -10.30 18.15
C TRP A 184 2.12 -10.06 19.17
N HIS A 185 3.01 -9.13 18.86
CA HIS A 185 4.06 -8.67 19.76
C HIS A 185 3.95 -7.16 19.95
N GLN A 186 3.34 -6.73 21.07
CA GLN A 186 3.08 -5.30 21.35
C GLN A 186 4.34 -4.44 21.19
N HIS A 187 5.47 -4.91 21.75
CA HIS A 187 6.73 -4.18 21.70
C HIS A 187 7.32 -4.06 20.28
N VAL A 188 7.06 -5.04 19.40
CA VAL A 188 7.49 -5.00 17.99
C VAL A 188 6.67 -3.94 17.26
N PHE A 189 5.35 -3.99 17.42
CA PHE A 189 4.43 -3.03 16.80
C PHE A 189 4.77 -1.58 17.20
N GLU A 190 4.94 -1.30 18.49
CA GLU A 190 5.27 0.06 18.96
C GLU A 190 6.64 0.55 18.45
N GLN A 191 7.63 -0.35 18.33
CA GLN A 191 8.93 0.02 17.75
C GLN A 191 8.85 0.24 16.24
N ASP A 192 8.01 -0.50 15.52
CA ASP A 192 7.74 -0.28 14.10
C ASP A 192 7.09 1.09 13.89
N LEU A 193 6.09 1.45 14.70
CA LEU A 193 5.47 2.79 14.66
C LEU A 193 6.51 3.88 14.88
N GLY A 194 7.38 3.73 15.90
CA GLY A 194 8.48 4.67 16.14
C GLY A 194 9.47 4.76 14.98
N THR A 195 9.71 3.64 14.29
CA THR A 195 10.57 3.60 13.10
C THR A 195 9.93 4.40 11.98
N TYR A 196 8.68 4.13 11.60
CA TYR A 196 7.98 4.89 10.56
C TYR A 196 7.82 6.38 10.90
N ALA A 197 7.50 6.71 12.15
CA ALA A 197 7.42 8.08 12.62
C ALA A 197 8.77 8.81 12.48
N SER A 198 9.90 8.12 12.71
CA SER A 198 11.24 8.70 12.53
C SER A 198 11.57 9.07 11.07
N PHE A 199 10.88 8.45 10.11
CA PHE A 199 10.93 8.81 8.69
C PHE A 199 9.95 9.95 8.31
N GLY A 200 9.21 10.49 9.29
CA GLY A 200 8.21 11.54 9.09
C GLY A 200 6.89 11.05 8.49
N ILE A 201 6.67 9.74 8.44
CA ILE A 201 5.43 9.15 7.91
C ILE A 201 4.31 9.34 8.93
N ARG A 202 3.16 9.83 8.46
CA ARG A 202 1.98 10.10 9.30
C ARG A 202 0.76 9.27 8.91
N HIS A 203 0.81 8.56 7.80
CA HIS A 203 -0.29 7.76 7.29
C HIS A 203 0.06 6.27 7.37
N ILE A 204 -0.67 5.53 8.19
CA ILE A 204 -0.48 4.08 8.36
C ILE A 204 -1.84 3.41 8.15
N THR A 205 -1.88 2.41 7.27
CA THR A 205 -3.01 1.48 7.13
C THR A 205 -2.50 0.05 7.17
N ARG A 206 -3.41 -0.91 7.28
CA ARG A 206 -3.05 -2.33 7.37
C ARG A 206 -4.10 -3.25 6.77
N PHE A 207 -3.65 -4.42 6.33
CA PHE A 207 -4.54 -5.53 6.01
C PHE A 207 -5.04 -6.24 7.27
N ALA A 208 -6.25 -6.76 7.19
CA ALA A 208 -7.01 -7.35 8.30
C ALA A 208 -7.67 -8.68 7.91
N CYS A 209 -7.24 -9.27 6.79
CA CYS A 209 -7.95 -10.35 6.14
C CYS A 209 -8.04 -11.58 7.04
N TRP A 210 -9.20 -12.24 7.02
CA TRP A 210 -9.54 -13.45 7.78
C TRP A 210 -9.59 -13.31 9.32
N GLY A 211 -9.67 -12.09 9.86
CA GLY A 211 -10.13 -11.86 11.25
C GLY A 211 -11.65 -12.01 11.40
N ASP A 212 -12.23 -13.08 10.84
CA ASP A 212 -13.69 -13.31 10.77
C ASP A 212 -14.23 -14.15 11.96
N GLY A 213 -15.52 -14.52 11.92
CA GLY A 213 -16.16 -15.26 13.00
C GLY A 213 -15.54 -16.64 13.30
N ASP A 214 -14.98 -17.31 12.28
CA ASP A 214 -14.25 -18.57 12.45
C ASP A 214 -12.95 -18.33 13.23
N TYR A 215 -12.20 -17.27 12.88
CA TYR A 215 -11.04 -16.84 13.67
C TYR A 215 -11.42 -16.55 15.13
N ILE A 216 -12.47 -15.75 15.36
CA ILE A 216 -12.91 -15.35 16.70
C ILE A 216 -13.31 -16.58 17.53
N THR A 217 -14.01 -17.53 16.93
CA THR A 217 -14.41 -18.78 17.61
C THR A 217 -13.21 -19.61 18.02
N ARG A 218 -12.13 -19.61 17.22
CA ARG A 218 -10.94 -20.45 17.44
C ARG A 218 -9.90 -19.81 18.36
N PHE A 219 -9.74 -18.50 18.29
CA PHE A 219 -8.61 -17.79 18.89
C PHE A 219 -9.01 -16.58 19.76
N GLY A 220 -10.29 -16.24 19.82
CA GLY A 220 -10.79 -15.02 20.45
C GLY A 220 -10.63 -13.78 19.58
N GLU A 221 -10.88 -12.61 20.18
CA GLU A 221 -10.82 -11.34 19.44
C GLU A 221 -9.40 -11.03 18.95
N PRO A 222 -9.23 -10.57 17.70
CA PRO A 222 -7.94 -10.08 17.22
C PRO A 222 -7.51 -8.84 18.04
N PRO A 223 -6.19 -8.54 18.14
CA PRO A 223 -5.66 -7.45 18.98
C PRO A 223 -5.91 -6.04 18.40
N VAL A 224 -7.13 -5.76 17.97
CA VAL A 224 -7.58 -4.50 17.37
C VAL A 224 -7.56 -3.37 18.39
N GLN A 225 -7.92 -3.65 19.65
CA GLN A 225 -7.85 -2.66 20.72
C GLN A 225 -6.40 -2.20 20.94
N ALA A 226 -5.48 -3.14 21.14
CA ALA A 226 -4.06 -2.83 21.35
C ALA A 226 -3.44 -2.07 20.15
N TYR A 227 -3.82 -2.44 18.93
CA TYR A 227 -3.45 -1.73 17.70
C TYR A 227 -3.95 -0.27 17.70
N GLY A 228 -5.22 -0.05 17.98
CA GLY A 228 -5.82 1.29 17.98
C GLY A 228 -5.26 2.19 19.09
N GLU A 229 -5.10 1.64 20.30
CA GLU A 229 -4.55 2.38 21.44
C GLU A 229 -3.10 2.81 21.24
N ALA A 230 -2.26 1.97 20.63
CA ALA A 230 -0.88 2.34 20.36
C ALA A 230 -0.79 3.40 19.25
N LEU A 231 -1.58 3.31 18.18
CA LEU A 231 -1.64 4.36 17.16
C LEU A 231 -2.09 5.72 17.72
N TRP A 232 -3.03 5.73 18.67
CA TRP A 232 -3.51 6.96 19.29
C TRP A 232 -2.44 7.68 20.16
N LYS A 233 -1.42 6.95 20.62
CA LYS A 233 -0.35 7.51 21.48
C LYS A 233 0.78 8.18 20.70
N PHE A 234 0.89 7.95 19.39
CA PHE A 234 1.89 8.56 18.51
C PHE A 234 1.40 9.89 17.94
#